data_AF-A0A2E6J0Q5-F1
#
_entry.id   AF-A0A2E6J0Q5-F1
#
_cell.length_a   1.000
_cell.length_b   1.000
_cell.length_c   1.000
_cell.angle_alpha   90.00
_cell.angle_beta   90.00
_cell.angle_gamma   90.00
#
_symmetry.space_group_name_H-M   'P 1'
#
loop_
_entity.id
_entity.type
_entity.pdbx_description
1 polymer ?
#
loop_
_entity_poly.entity_id
_entity_poly.type
_entity_poly.pdbx_seq_one_letter_code
_entity_poly.pdbx_strand_id
1 'polypeptide(L)'
;MKNLFIILFFLFFYSNNYLFAIDFGSYLAGQSALNKNDNKSAIYYFENAIDLKTIDTEYGKDVAKKLCTLYLLEGQIKECIVLAKEIEKDLNPDDSDNTSILMALIVSDIKEKNYNSALKRLKNIKKSSYERFSVPIIEAWLISEEKKNLKKAKQKLDELETDLVINGLRNLNLALIHELFNKEKEALIYYEKAINAYTQPSYRLAEISANAFERNENFEKAKDIYIKFNSSSNDNLLIEESLKRIEKKIIPKKMIKNTSDGIAELFSTIASSFSSDFTNNFSIIYTHFALYLKKDFEVANLYLAELLENNQRFIDANNIYKKIDSSSNFFWHSRLKNARNLELLGENNK
;
A
#
# COMPACT_ATOMS: atom_id res chain seq x y z
N MET A 1 52.05 46.32 6.83
CA MET A 1 51.74 45.04 6.17
C MET A 1 51.54 43.84 7.13
N LYS A 2 51.36 44.02 8.45
CA LYS A 2 51.03 42.92 9.39
C LYS A 2 49.56 42.88 9.84
N ASN A 3 48.81 43.98 9.71
CA ASN A 3 47.41 44.04 10.15
C ASN A 3 46.38 43.65 9.08
N LEU A 4 46.77 43.51 7.81
CA LEU A 4 45.86 43.10 6.73
C LEU A 4 45.63 41.58 6.70
N PHE A 5 46.60 40.79 7.19
CA PHE A 5 46.52 39.32 7.20
C PHE A 5 45.62 38.78 8.33
N ILE A 6 45.52 39.48 9.46
CA ILE A 6 44.69 39.05 10.59
C ILE A 6 43.19 39.27 10.28
N ILE A 7 42.85 40.30 9.51
CA ILE A 7 41.47 40.57 9.07
C ILE A 7 41.00 39.54 8.04
N LEU A 8 41.88 39.10 7.13
CA LEU A 8 41.56 38.01 6.19
C LEU A 8 41.41 36.65 6.89
N PHE A 9 42.17 36.39 7.97
CA PHE A 9 42.07 35.14 8.72
C PHE A 9 40.79 35.07 9.57
N PHE A 10 40.33 36.21 10.13
CA PHE A 10 39.06 36.28 10.86
C PHE A 10 37.83 36.29 9.94
N LEU A 11 37.93 36.82 8.73
CA LEU A 11 36.85 36.73 7.73
C LEU A 11 36.67 35.31 7.18
N PHE A 12 37.73 34.49 7.14
CA PHE A 12 37.64 33.10 6.70
C PHE A 12 37.00 32.16 7.74
N PHE A 13 37.08 32.50 9.03
CA PHE A 13 36.43 31.73 10.10
C PHE A 13 34.97 32.16 10.34
N TYR A 14 34.61 33.40 10.05
CA TYR A 14 33.22 33.85 10.15
C TYR A 14 32.35 33.53 8.93
N SER A 15 32.95 33.16 7.79
CA SER A 15 32.19 32.72 6.60
C SER A 15 31.92 31.21 6.54
N ASN A 16 32.42 30.41 7.48
CA ASN A 16 32.36 28.94 7.41
C ASN A 16 31.29 28.29 8.31
N ASN A 17 30.47 29.05 9.03
CA ASN A 17 29.37 28.47 9.83
C ASN A 17 28.14 28.05 9.01
N TYR A 18 28.22 28.11 7.67
CA TYR A 18 27.20 27.56 6.77
C TYR A 18 27.61 26.22 6.14
N LEU A 19 28.76 25.64 6.51
CA LEU A 19 29.40 24.64 5.65
C LEU A 19 28.87 23.21 5.78
N PHE A 20 28.03 22.87 6.76
CA PHE A 20 27.38 21.56 6.77
C PHE A 20 25.95 21.69 7.28
N ALA A 21 24.98 21.72 6.35
CA ALA A 21 23.54 21.59 6.62
C ALA A 21 23.15 20.23 7.26
N ILE A 22 24.14 19.37 7.53
CA ILE A 22 23.98 18.00 8.00
C ILE A 22 24.86 17.75 9.22
N ASP A 23 24.28 17.17 10.27
CA ASP A 23 25.02 16.52 11.35
C ASP A 23 25.47 15.12 10.91
N PHE A 24 26.75 14.99 10.55
CA PHE A 24 27.33 13.73 10.09
C PHE A 24 27.33 12.63 11.15
N GLY A 25 27.35 12.98 12.44
CA GLY A 25 27.28 11.99 13.52
C GLY A 25 25.93 11.29 13.52
N SER A 26 24.86 12.09 13.51
CA SER A 26 23.49 11.60 13.37
C SER A 26 23.27 10.89 12.03
N TYR A 27 23.80 11.42 10.92
CA TYR A 27 23.70 10.76 9.61
C TYR A 27 24.31 9.35 9.60
N LEU A 28 25.53 9.19 10.13
CA LEU A 28 26.20 7.88 10.19
C LEU A 28 25.49 6.92 11.15
N ALA A 29 24.96 7.42 12.27
CA ALA A 29 24.14 6.62 13.17
C ALA A 29 22.85 6.14 12.49
N GLY A 30 22.19 7.01 11.72
CA GLY A 30 21.02 6.68 10.90
C GLY A 30 21.32 5.63 9.84
N GLN A 31 22.44 5.76 9.13
CA GLN A 31 22.89 4.76 8.15
C GLN A 31 23.19 3.41 8.82
N SER A 32 23.79 3.40 10.01
CA SER A 32 24.05 2.17 10.77
C SER A 32 22.76 1.47 11.19
N ALA A 33 21.77 2.24 11.69
CA ALA A 33 20.47 1.72 12.05
C ALA A 33 19.69 1.18 10.84
N LEU A 34 19.72 1.91 9.71
CA LEU A 34 19.11 1.48 8.44
C LEU A 34 19.71 0.15 7.97
N ASN A 35 21.03 -0.01 8.00
CA ASN A 35 21.70 -1.26 7.62
C ASN A 35 21.35 -2.44 8.54
N LYS A 36 20.90 -2.17 9.77
CA LYS A 36 20.41 -3.17 10.73
C LYS A 36 18.89 -3.38 10.67
N ASN A 37 18.20 -2.76 9.71
CA ASN A 37 16.75 -2.74 9.59
C ASN A 37 16.03 -2.18 10.84
N ASP A 38 16.71 -1.36 11.64
CA ASP A 38 16.12 -0.64 12.76
C ASP A 38 15.56 0.69 12.27
N ASN A 39 14.40 0.61 11.61
CA ASN A 39 13.75 1.76 11.00
C ASN A 39 13.46 2.88 12.00
N LYS A 40 13.04 2.53 13.23
CA LYS A 40 12.67 3.52 14.26
C LYS A 40 13.89 4.34 14.70
N SER A 41 15.02 3.67 14.96
CA SER A 41 16.28 4.36 15.26
C SER A 41 16.81 5.13 14.06
N ALA A 42 16.69 4.57 12.84
CA ALA A 42 17.12 5.24 11.62
C ALA A 42 16.35 6.56 11.40
N ILE A 43 15.03 6.55 11.58
CA ILE A 43 14.19 7.76 11.55
C ILE A 43 14.69 8.77 12.56
N TYR A 44 14.82 8.38 13.84
CA TYR A 44 15.27 9.28 14.90
C TYR A 44 16.61 9.96 14.54
N TYR A 45 17.58 9.19 14.06
CA TYR A 45 18.88 9.75 13.71
C TYR A 45 18.85 10.60 12.44
N PHE A 46 18.10 10.21 11.40
CA PHE A 46 17.99 11.04 10.19
C PHE A 46 17.23 12.34 10.43
N GLU A 47 16.21 12.35 11.30
CA GLU A 47 15.52 13.57 11.73
C GLU A 47 16.48 14.54 12.45
N ASN A 48 17.42 14.02 13.24
CA ASN A 48 18.45 14.83 13.90
C ASN A 48 19.62 15.19 12.97
N ALA A 49 19.75 14.50 11.84
CA ALA A 49 20.85 14.73 10.88
C ALA A 49 20.61 15.94 9.98
N ILE A 50 19.38 16.43 9.83
CA ILE A 50 19.03 17.49 8.87
C ILE A 50 18.15 18.56 9.53
N ASP A 51 18.42 19.84 9.24
CA ASP A 51 17.41 20.89 9.45
C ASP A 51 16.44 20.89 8.26
N LEU A 52 15.14 20.70 8.54
CA LEU A 52 14.09 20.72 7.52
C LEU A 52 14.06 22.04 6.72
N LYS A 53 14.66 23.13 7.22
CA LYS A 53 14.81 24.40 6.50
C LYS A 53 15.91 24.39 5.44
N THR A 54 16.81 23.41 5.45
CA THR A 54 17.98 23.29 4.55
C THR A 54 17.92 22.04 3.66
N ILE A 55 16.71 21.54 3.39
CA ILE A 55 16.46 20.36 2.55
C ILE A 55 16.95 20.55 1.11
N ASP A 56 17.09 21.77 0.61
CA ASP A 56 17.45 22.09 -0.78
C ASP A 56 18.88 21.70 -1.19
N THR A 57 19.75 21.37 -0.23
CA THR A 57 21.09 20.83 -0.47
C THR A 57 21.06 19.38 -1.01
N GLU A 58 22.10 18.95 -1.72
CA GLU A 58 22.19 17.57 -2.25
C GLU A 58 22.07 16.52 -1.13
N TYR A 59 22.82 16.68 -0.05
CA TYR A 59 22.74 15.81 1.12
C TYR A 59 21.38 15.91 1.82
N GLY A 60 20.79 17.12 1.88
CA GLY A 60 19.48 17.32 2.47
C GLY A 60 18.39 16.54 1.74
N LYS A 61 18.43 16.54 0.40
CA LYS A 61 17.53 15.75 -0.45
C LYS A 61 17.73 14.25 -0.26
N ASP A 62 18.96 13.78 -0.15
CA ASP A 62 19.27 12.37 0.11
C ASP A 62 18.68 11.90 1.46
N VAL A 63 18.91 12.67 2.54
CA VAL A 63 18.32 12.35 3.85
C VAL A 63 16.80 12.42 3.80
N ALA A 64 16.22 13.42 3.14
CA ALA A 64 14.76 13.53 2.98
C ALA A 64 14.16 12.32 2.26
N LYS A 65 14.81 11.80 1.21
CA LYS A 65 14.38 10.58 0.51
C LYS A 65 14.42 9.35 1.43
N LYS A 66 15.53 9.15 2.14
CA LYS A 66 15.69 8.04 3.11
C LYS A 66 14.63 8.10 4.20
N LEU A 67 14.42 9.29 4.76
CA LEU A 67 13.45 9.53 5.82
C LEU A 67 12.02 9.31 5.31
N CYS A 68 11.68 9.76 4.10
CA CYS A 68 10.39 9.47 3.46
C CYS A 68 10.17 7.96 3.32
N THR A 69 11.13 7.22 2.77
CA THR A 69 11.03 5.76 2.61
C THR A 69 10.85 5.05 3.95
N LEU A 70 11.61 5.44 4.97
CA LEU A 70 11.48 4.89 6.33
C LEU A 70 10.10 5.20 6.94
N TYR A 71 9.60 6.42 6.77
CA TYR A 71 8.25 6.77 7.17
C TYR A 71 7.20 5.91 6.47
N LEU A 72 7.35 5.65 5.17
CA LEU A 72 6.44 4.76 4.44
C LEU A 72 6.46 3.34 5.01
N LEU A 73 7.64 2.82 5.39
CA LEU A 73 7.81 1.50 6.01
C LEU A 73 7.19 1.41 7.40
N GLU A 74 7.17 2.50 8.16
CA GLU A 74 6.55 2.58 9.49
C GLU A 74 5.09 3.07 9.45
N GLY A 75 4.50 3.26 8.27
CA GLY A 75 3.13 3.74 8.10
C GLY A 75 2.91 5.21 8.44
N GLN A 76 3.99 5.99 8.61
CA GLN A 76 4.02 7.45 8.82
C GLN A 76 3.83 8.19 7.49
N ILE A 77 2.75 7.87 6.77
CA ILE A 77 2.52 8.34 5.39
C ILE A 77 2.45 9.87 5.33
N LYS A 78 1.91 10.54 6.36
CA LYS A 78 1.74 12.00 6.38
C LYS A 78 3.08 12.72 6.43
N GLU A 79 4.00 12.20 7.23
CA GLU A 79 5.35 12.70 7.44
C GLU A 79 6.14 12.59 6.14
N CYS A 80 6.03 11.46 5.43
CA CYS A 80 6.60 11.35 4.07
C CYS A 80 5.95 12.33 3.08
N ILE A 81 4.62 12.52 3.09
CA ILE A 81 3.95 13.49 2.19
C ILE A 81 4.50 14.91 2.38
N VAL A 82 4.80 15.33 3.61
CA VAL A 82 5.38 16.65 3.88
C VAL A 82 6.74 16.79 3.19
N LEU A 83 7.65 15.83 3.42
CA LEU A 83 8.98 15.85 2.79
C LEU A 83 8.90 15.73 1.27
N ALA A 84 8.08 14.80 0.78
CA ALA A 84 7.92 14.52 -0.64
C ALA A 84 7.48 15.74 -1.44
N LYS A 85 6.64 16.61 -0.86
CA LYS A 85 6.22 17.87 -1.49
C LYS A 85 7.38 18.84 -1.70
N GLU A 86 8.31 18.92 -0.75
CA GLU A 86 9.48 19.80 -0.83
C GLU A 86 10.49 19.30 -1.88
N ILE A 87 10.71 17.99 -1.96
CA ILE A 87 11.71 17.38 -2.85
C ILE A 87 11.15 16.92 -4.20
N GLU A 88 9.85 17.10 -4.48
CA GLU A 88 9.21 16.47 -5.64
C GLU A 88 9.89 16.78 -6.98
N LYS A 89 10.36 18.01 -7.15
CA LYS A 89 11.01 18.46 -8.40
C LYS A 89 12.36 17.77 -8.64
N ASP A 90 12.94 17.19 -7.60
CA ASP A 90 14.23 16.52 -7.60
C ASP A 90 14.09 14.98 -7.65
N LEU A 91 12.86 14.47 -7.71
CA LEU A 91 12.60 13.04 -7.83
C LEU A 91 12.80 12.62 -9.29
N ASN A 92 13.90 11.92 -9.56
CA ASN A 92 14.16 11.33 -10.86
C ASN A 92 13.27 10.08 -11.04
N PRO A 93 12.42 10.02 -12.08
CA PRO A 93 11.59 8.84 -12.39
C PRO A 93 12.36 7.54 -12.62
N ASP A 94 13.66 7.61 -12.94
CA ASP A 94 14.47 6.43 -13.21
C ASP A 94 14.97 5.70 -11.96
N ASP A 95 14.86 6.33 -10.79
CA ASP A 95 15.29 5.79 -9.50
C ASP A 95 14.09 5.19 -8.76
N SER A 96 14.20 3.90 -8.42
CA SER A 96 13.13 3.10 -7.85
C SER A 96 12.64 3.60 -6.49
N ASP A 97 13.53 4.21 -5.69
CA ASP A 97 13.17 4.72 -4.37
C ASP A 97 12.23 5.94 -4.51
N ASN A 98 12.40 6.71 -5.57
CA ASN A 98 11.54 7.85 -5.88
C ASN A 98 10.12 7.41 -6.29
N THR A 99 9.93 6.20 -6.83
CA THR A 99 8.60 5.70 -7.22
C THR A 99 7.67 5.60 -6.01
N SER A 100 8.14 5.07 -4.88
CA SER A 100 7.32 4.96 -3.65
C SER A 100 6.98 6.33 -3.08
N ILE A 101 7.92 7.28 -3.12
CA ILE A 101 7.73 8.67 -2.67
C ILE A 101 6.69 9.38 -3.56
N LEU A 102 6.82 9.27 -4.88
CA LEU A 102 5.83 9.80 -5.83
C LEU A 102 4.46 9.15 -5.64
N MET A 103 4.42 7.83 -5.38
CA MET A 103 3.18 7.13 -5.08
C MET A 103 2.51 7.67 -3.81
N ALA A 104 3.28 8.03 -2.77
CA ALA A 104 2.73 8.64 -1.56
C ALA A 104 2.01 9.97 -1.85
N LEU A 105 2.56 10.81 -2.75
CA LEU A 105 1.90 12.04 -3.20
C LEU A 105 0.61 11.74 -3.97
N ILE A 106 0.63 10.75 -4.87
CA ILE A 106 -0.55 10.31 -5.64
C ILE A 106 -1.65 9.80 -4.70
N VAL A 107 -1.28 9.01 -3.69
CA VAL A 107 -2.17 8.48 -2.66
C VAL A 107 -2.76 9.61 -1.80
N SER A 108 -1.96 10.63 -1.46
CA SER A 108 -2.46 11.84 -0.81
C SER A 108 -3.50 12.55 -1.67
N ASP A 109 -3.19 12.77 -2.95
CA ASP A 109 -4.10 13.42 -3.90
C ASP A 109 -5.40 12.63 -4.06
N ILE A 110 -5.34 11.29 -4.12
CA ILE A 110 -6.54 10.42 -4.16
C ILE A 110 -7.39 10.59 -2.90
N LYS A 111 -6.76 10.60 -1.72
CA LYS A 111 -7.46 10.75 -0.43
C LYS A 111 -8.14 12.11 -0.29
N GLU A 112 -7.47 13.16 -0.77
CA GLU A 112 -7.97 14.53 -0.78
C GLU A 112 -8.91 14.81 -1.96
N LYS A 113 -9.17 13.81 -2.82
CA LYS A 113 -9.98 13.90 -4.05
C LYS A 113 -9.44 14.88 -5.09
N ASN A 114 -8.14 15.17 -5.05
CA ASN A 114 -7.41 15.97 -6.03
C ASN A 114 -7.04 15.12 -7.26
N TYR A 115 -8.03 14.50 -7.91
CA TYR A 115 -7.78 13.48 -8.94
C TYR A 115 -7.01 13.99 -10.17
N ASN A 116 -7.18 15.25 -10.56
CA ASN A 116 -6.36 15.86 -11.62
C ASN A 116 -4.87 15.94 -11.26
N SER A 117 -4.56 16.26 -10.00
CA SER A 117 -3.18 16.26 -9.50
C SER A 117 -2.61 14.84 -9.50
N ALA A 118 -3.37 13.88 -8.97
CA ALA A 118 -3.01 12.46 -9.00
C ALA A 118 -2.72 11.97 -10.43
N LEU A 119 -3.60 12.28 -11.40
CA LEU A 119 -3.41 11.93 -12.81
C LEU A 119 -2.17 12.58 -13.43
N LYS A 120 -1.82 13.81 -13.02
CA LYS A 120 -0.62 14.49 -13.50
C LYS A 120 0.64 13.81 -12.96
N ARG A 121 0.69 13.53 -11.65
CA ARG A 121 1.82 12.85 -10.99
C ARG A 121 2.02 11.43 -11.48
N LEU A 122 0.92 10.72 -11.76
CA LEU A 122 0.95 9.34 -12.24
C LEU A 122 1.70 9.20 -13.58
N LYS A 123 1.74 10.25 -14.41
CA LYS A 123 2.53 10.26 -15.67
C LYS A 123 4.04 10.22 -15.44
N ASN A 124 4.50 10.64 -14.26
CA ASN A 124 5.90 10.65 -13.89
C ASN A 124 6.35 9.31 -13.28
N ILE A 125 5.42 8.37 -13.06
CA ILE A 125 5.76 7.02 -12.59
C ILE A 125 6.28 6.20 -13.77
N LYS A 126 7.54 5.78 -13.70
CA LYS A 126 8.11 4.84 -14.65
C LYS A 126 7.48 3.47 -14.47
N LYS A 127 7.06 2.87 -15.59
CA LYS A 127 6.40 1.56 -15.63
C LYS A 127 7.42 0.43 -15.76
N SER A 128 8.26 0.21 -14.75
CA SER A 128 9.37 -0.76 -14.81
C SER A 128 9.06 -2.12 -14.19
N SER A 129 8.15 -2.21 -13.21
CA SER A 129 7.80 -3.45 -12.53
C SER A 129 6.28 -3.56 -12.42
N TYR A 130 5.71 -3.60 -11.22
CA TYR A 130 4.28 -3.69 -10.97
C TYR A 130 3.52 -2.45 -11.48
N GLU A 131 4.20 -1.31 -11.60
CA GLU A 131 3.67 -0.07 -12.16
C GLU A 131 3.13 -0.28 -13.56
N ARG A 132 3.64 -1.28 -14.31
CA ARG A 132 3.14 -1.64 -15.64
C ARG A 132 1.65 -1.92 -15.66
N PHE A 133 1.10 -2.48 -14.59
CA PHE A 133 -0.33 -2.75 -14.45
C PHE A 133 -1.01 -1.89 -13.38
N SER A 134 -0.33 -1.53 -12.29
CA SER A 134 -0.94 -0.71 -11.24
C SER A 134 -1.22 0.71 -11.72
N VAL A 135 -0.34 1.30 -12.53
CA VAL A 135 -0.53 2.66 -13.07
C VAL A 135 -1.77 2.74 -13.98
N PRO A 136 -1.94 1.89 -15.02
CA PRO A 136 -3.17 1.92 -15.82
C PRO A 136 -4.44 1.66 -15.02
N ILE A 137 -4.40 0.79 -13.99
CA ILE A 137 -5.55 0.55 -13.12
C ILE A 137 -5.90 1.78 -12.28
N ILE A 138 -4.91 2.41 -11.62
CA ILE A 138 -5.12 3.66 -10.88
C ILE A 138 -5.64 4.75 -11.83
N GLU A 139 -5.08 4.87 -13.02
CA GLU A 139 -5.53 5.81 -14.04
C GLU A 139 -7.00 5.58 -14.43
N ALA A 140 -7.43 4.33 -14.59
CA ALA A 140 -8.82 3.97 -14.90
C ALA A 140 -9.79 4.38 -13.78
N TRP A 141 -9.43 4.13 -12.52
CA TRP A 141 -10.20 4.57 -11.35
C TRP A 141 -10.31 6.10 -11.27
N LEU A 142 -9.20 6.80 -11.46
CA LEU A 142 -9.16 8.26 -11.47
C LEU A 142 -9.98 8.86 -12.61
N ILE A 143 -9.90 8.30 -13.82
CA ILE A 143 -10.71 8.72 -14.98
C ILE A 143 -12.20 8.47 -14.71
N SER A 144 -12.54 7.35 -14.08
CA SER A 144 -13.92 7.00 -13.73
C SER A 144 -14.54 8.06 -12.83
N GLU A 145 -13.79 8.53 -11.84
CA GLU A 145 -14.31 9.49 -10.87
C GLU A 145 -14.23 10.94 -11.35
N GLU A 146 -13.08 11.37 -11.86
CA GLU A 146 -12.84 12.76 -12.28
C GLU A 146 -13.63 13.11 -13.55
N LYS A 147 -13.64 12.22 -14.54
CA LYS A 147 -14.21 12.49 -15.86
C LYS A 147 -15.58 11.84 -16.06
N LYS A 148 -16.06 11.06 -15.08
CA LYS A 148 -17.30 10.27 -15.15
C LYS A 148 -17.41 9.50 -16.48
N ASN A 149 -16.29 8.91 -16.93
CA ASN A 149 -16.17 8.32 -18.26
C ASN A 149 -15.76 6.83 -18.20
N LEU A 150 -16.78 5.96 -18.12
CA LEU A 150 -16.60 4.50 -18.11
C LEU A 150 -15.86 4.00 -19.36
N LYS A 151 -16.16 4.55 -20.54
CA LYS A 151 -15.53 4.11 -21.80
C LYS A 151 -14.01 4.33 -21.77
N LYS A 152 -13.56 5.52 -21.34
CA LYS A 152 -12.13 5.84 -21.23
C LYS A 152 -11.45 5.03 -20.12
N ALA A 153 -12.12 4.82 -18.99
CA ALA A 153 -11.60 3.97 -17.93
C ALA A 153 -11.41 2.52 -18.40
N LYS A 154 -12.40 1.97 -19.11
CA LYS A 154 -12.30 0.65 -19.74
C LYS A 154 -11.16 0.60 -20.74
N GLN A 155 -11.00 1.60 -21.60
CA GLN A 155 -9.88 1.67 -22.55
C GLN A 155 -8.52 1.56 -21.86
N LYS A 156 -8.36 2.19 -20.68
CA LYS A 156 -7.14 2.05 -19.87
C LYS A 156 -6.91 0.64 -19.34
N LEU A 157 -7.99 -0.03 -18.90
CA LEU A 157 -7.88 -1.44 -18.50
C LEU A 157 -7.69 -2.37 -19.70
N ASP A 158 -8.15 -2.01 -20.90
CA ASP A 158 -7.93 -2.79 -22.12
C ASP A 158 -6.46 -2.77 -22.58
N GLU A 159 -5.67 -1.76 -22.20
CA GLU A 159 -4.20 -1.76 -22.41
C GLU A 159 -3.52 -2.99 -21.77
N LEU A 160 -4.17 -3.61 -20.79
CA LEU A 160 -3.68 -4.76 -20.03
C LEU A 160 -4.22 -6.12 -20.52
N GLU A 161 -5.00 -6.15 -21.60
CA GLU A 161 -5.71 -7.36 -22.05
C GLU A 161 -4.78 -8.51 -22.47
N THR A 162 -3.61 -8.19 -23.01
CA THR A 162 -2.63 -9.19 -23.48
C THR A 162 -1.81 -9.82 -22.34
N ASP A 163 -1.89 -9.26 -21.14
CA ASP A 163 -1.16 -9.72 -19.97
C ASP A 163 -1.97 -10.77 -19.21
N LEU A 164 -1.86 -12.02 -19.65
CA LEU A 164 -2.66 -13.13 -19.11
C LEU A 164 -2.43 -13.38 -17.62
N VAL A 165 -1.27 -13.00 -17.08
CA VAL A 165 -0.94 -13.20 -15.66
C VAL A 165 -1.82 -12.32 -14.76
N ILE A 166 -2.16 -11.11 -15.21
CA ILE A 166 -2.94 -10.14 -14.43
C ILE A 166 -4.40 -10.04 -14.89
N ASN A 167 -4.85 -10.97 -15.74
CA ASN A 167 -6.22 -10.96 -16.27
C ASN A 167 -7.29 -11.02 -15.17
N GLY A 168 -7.06 -11.79 -14.10
CA GLY A 168 -7.96 -11.82 -12.95
C GLY A 168 -8.10 -10.45 -12.29
N LEU A 169 -6.98 -9.78 -12.02
CA LEU A 169 -6.91 -8.44 -11.45
C LEU A 169 -7.55 -7.39 -12.36
N ARG A 170 -7.29 -7.45 -13.67
CA ARG A 170 -7.91 -6.57 -14.67
C ARG A 170 -9.43 -6.72 -14.67
N ASN A 171 -9.93 -7.96 -14.74
CA ASN A 171 -11.37 -8.22 -14.77
C ASN A 171 -12.05 -7.82 -13.46
N LEU A 172 -11.40 -8.02 -12.31
CA LEU A 172 -11.90 -7.52 -11.03
C LEU A 172 -12.08 -6.00 -11.05
N ASN A 173 -11.08 -5.26 -11.53
CA ASN A 173 -11.17 -3.80 -11.60
C ASN A 173 -12.18 -3.33 -12.65
N LEU A 174 -12.35 -4.04 -13.77
CA LEU A 174 -13.44 -3.79 -14.71
C LEU A 174 -14.80 -3.95 -14.02
N ALA A 175 -15.01 -5.03 -13.28
CA ALA A 175 -16.25 -5.27 -12.55
C ALA A 175 -16.56 -4.14 -11.57
N LEU A 176 -15.58 -3.80 -10.74
CA LEU A 176 -15.70 -2.76 -9.71
C LEU A 176 -16.00 -1.37 -10.29
N ILE A 177 -15.34 -1.01 -11.40
CA ILE A 177 -15.63 0.25 -12.09
C ILE A 177 -17.04 0.21 -12.70
N HIS A 178 -17.49 -0.89 -13.29
CA HIS A 178 -18.88 -0.98 -13.78
C HIS A 178 -19.90 -0.82 -12.65
N GLU A 179 -19.63 -1.39 -11.47
CA GLU A 179 -20.46 -1.16 -10.27
C GLU A 179 -20.42 0.29 -9.77
N LEU A 180 -19.35 1.05 -10.01
CA LEU A 180 -19.30 2.49 -9.71
C LEU A 180 -20.25 3.28 -10.63
N PHE A 181 -20.49 2.78 -11.84
CA PHE A 181 -21.40 3.38 -12.83
C PHE A 181 -22.83 2.80 -12.80
N ASN A 182 -23.18 2.02 -11.77
CA ASN A 182 -24.48 1.32 -11.66
C ASN A 182 -24.79 0.46 -12.90
N LYS A 183 -23.79 -0.32 -13.34
CA LYS A 183 -23.87 -1.29 -14.43
C LYS A 183 -23.70 -2.69 -13.88
N GLU A 184 -24.62 -3.10 -13.01
CA GLU A 184 -24.52 -4.32 -12.21
C GLU A 184 -24.44 -5.57 -13.10
N LYS A 185 -25.28 -5.64 -14.15
CA LYS A 185 -25.29 -6.80 -15.06
C LYS A 185 -23.95 -6.98 -15.75
N GLU A 186 -23.37 -5.91 -16.26
CA GLU A 186 -22.05 -5.90 -16.89
C GLU A 186 -20.94 -6.20 -15.87
N ALA A 187 -21.05 -5.66 -14.65
CA ALA A 187 -20.11 -5.95 -13.58
C ALA A 187 -20.06 -7.44 -13.22
N LEU A 188 -21.22 -8.11 -13.11
CA LEU A 188 -21.29 -9.54 -12.80
C LEU A 188 -20.56 -10.40 -13.86
N ILE A 189 -20.62 -10.02 -15.14
CA ILE A 189 -19.86 -10.70 -16.20
C ILE A 189 -18.35 -10.60 -15.94
N TYR A 190 -17.85 -9.43 -15.54
CA TYR A 190 -16.44 -9.26 -15.25
C TYR A 190 -16.01 -9.92 -13.95
N TYR A 191 -16.85 -9.97 -12.92
CA TYR A 191 -16.58 -10.75 -11.70
C TYR A 191 -16.45 -12.25 -12.03
N GLU A 192 -17.34 -12.77 -12.86
CA GLU A 192 -17.25 -14.16 -13.31
C GLU A 192 -15.96 -14.42 -14.11
N LYS A 193 -15.58 -13.53 -15.02
CA LYS A 193 -14.28 -13.61 -15.72
C LYS A 193 -13.10 -13.58 -14.75
N ALA A 194 -13.15 -12.73 -13.72
CA ALA A 194 -12.09 -12.64 -12.73
C ALA A 194 -11.93 -13.94 -11.93
N ILE A 195 -13.04 -14.54 -11.48
CA ILE A 195 -13.05 -15.84 -10.78
C ILE A 195 -12.62 -16.98 -11.69
N ASN A 196 -13.00 -16.96 -12.96
CA ASN A 196 -12.67 -18.02 -13.92
C ASN A 196 -11.24 -17.95 -14.45
N ALA A 197 -10.51 -16.86 -14.18
CA ALA A 197 -9.08 -16.78 -14.45
C ALA A 197 -8.24 -17.73 -13.57
N TYR A 198 -8.81 -18.28 -12.50
CA TYR A 198 -8.12 -19.16 -11.56
C TYR A 198 -8.88 -20.48 -11.36
N THR A 199 -8.14 -21.58 -11.24
CA THR A 199 -8.70 -22.87 -10.79
C THR A 199 -9.21 -22.73 -9.35
N GLN A 200 -8.38 -22.13 -8.49
CA GLN A 200 -8.71 -21.77 -7.12
C GLN A 200 -8.43 -20.27 -6.93
N PRO A 201 -9.45 -19.41 -6.76
CA PRO A 201 -9.25 -17.99 -6.51
C PRO A 201 -8.74 -17.77 -5.08
N SER A 202 -8.14 -16.60 -4.81
CA SER A 202 -7.85 -16.20 -3.43
C SER A 202 -9.14 -15.92 -2.65
N TYR A 203 -9.07 -16.00 -1.31
CA TYR A 203 -10.20 -15.65 -0.44
C TYR A 203 -10.76 -14.26 -0.78
N ARG A 204 -9.87 -13.26 -0.91
CA ARG A 204 -10.29 -11.87 -1.14
C ARG A 204 -11.03 -11.70 -2.46
N LEU A 205 -10.56 -12.36 -3.53
CA LEU A 205 -11.25 -12.32 -4.82
C LEU A 205 -12.61 -13.02 -4.74
N ALA A 206 -12.69 -14.17 -4.08
CA ALA A 206 -13.94 -14.90 -3.86
C ALA A 206 -14.94 -14.06 -3.04
N GLU A 207 -14.49 -13.46 -1.94
CA GLU A 207 -15.30 -12.63 -1.05
C GLU A 207 -15.91 -11.42 -1.77
N ILE A 208 -15.09 -10.64 -2.50
CA ILE A 208 -15.58 -9.47 -3.24
C ILE A 208 -16.57 -9.91 -4.34
N SER A 209 -16.25 -10.97 -5.07
CA SER A 209 -17.07 -11.43 -6.20
C SER A 209 -18.40 -12.01 -5.72
N ALA A 210 -18.36 -12.89 -4.71
CA ALA A 210 -19.56 -13.45 -4.09
C ALA A 210 -20.43 -12.36 -3.46
N ASN A 211 -19.85 -11.38 -2.77
CA ASN A 211 -20.58 -10.22 -2.26
C ASN A 211 -21.37 -9.49 -3.36
N ALA A 212 -20.80 -9.33 -4.57
CA ALA A 212 -21.51 -8.74 -5.69
C ALA A 212 -22.69 -9.60 -6.17
N PHE A 213 -22.54 -10.92 -6.25
CA PHE A 213 -23.64 -11.83 -6.60
C PHE A 213 -24.73 -11.89 -5.52
N GLU A 214 -24.35 -11.92 -4.22
CA GLU A 214 -25.30 -11.85 -3.09
C GLU A 214 -26.15 -10.55 -3.16
N ARG A 215 -25.51 -9.40 -3.44
CA ARG A 215 -26.23 -8.11 -3.58
C ARG A 215 -27.17 -8.06 -4.78
N ASN A 216 -26.98 -8.93 -5.77
CA ASN A 216 -27.84 -9.08 -6.94
C ASN A 216 -28.75 -10.32 -6.83
N GLU A 217 -28.98 -10.81 -5.60
CA GLU A 217 -29.86 -11.94 -5.26
C GLU A 217 -29.50 -13.28 -5.93
N ASN A 218 -28.30 -13.38 -6.50
CA ASN A 218 -27.79 -14.61 -7.08
C ASN A 218 -26.99 -15.42 -6.05
N PHE A 219 -27.72 -15.90 -5.04
CA PHE A 219 -27.19 -16.64 -3.90
C PHE A 219 -26.50 -17.96 -4.29
N GLU A 220 -27.02 -18.66 -5.30
CA GLU A 220 -26.40 -19.90 -5.80
C GLU A 220 -25.02 -19.64 -6.40
N LYS A 221 -24.88 -18.62 -7.26
CA LYS A 221 -23.57 -18.27 -7.83
C LYS A 221 -22.60 -17.79 -6.75
N ALA A 222 -23.07 -17.04 -5.76
CA ALA A 222 -22.24 -16.62 -4.64
C ALA A 222 -21.72 -17.83 -3.84
N LYS A 223 -22.58 -18.83 -3.60
CA LYS A 223 -22.20 -20.09 -2.96
C LYS A 223 -21.16 -20.86 -3.78
N ASP A 224 -21.36 -20.98 -5.09
CA ASP A 224 -20.41 -21.64 -6.00
C ASP A 224 -19.03 -20.98 -5.96
N ILE A 225 -18.97 -19.65 -5.86
CA ILE A 225 -17.71 -18.91 -5.75
C ILE A 225 -16.97 -19.26 -4.44
N TYR A 226 -17.67 -19.29 -3.31
CA TYR A 226 -17.06 -19.68 -2.03
C TYR A 226 -16.62 -21.15 -2.03
N ILE A 227 -17.41 -22.04 -2.64
CA ILE A 227 -17.04 -23.45 -2.81
C ILE A 227 -15.79 -23.58 -3.69
N LYS A 228 -15.68 -22.80 -4.77
CA LYS A 228 -14.50 -22.81 -5.65
C LYS A 228 -13.23 -22.34 -4.94
N PHE A 229 -13.34 -21.41 -3.99
CA PHE A 229 -12.23 -21.01 -3.14
C PHE A 229 -11.80 -22.13 -2.18
N ASN A 230 -12.77 -22.86 -1.62
CA ASN A 230 -12.55 -23.82 -0.55
C ASN A 230 -11.86 -25.10 -1.00
N SER A 231 -10.61 -25.33 -0.58
CA SER A 231 -9.90 -26.60 -0.82
C SER A 231 -9.48 -27.33 0.45
N SER A 232 -9.73 -26.77 1.63
CA SER A 232 -9.28 -27.31 2.91
C SER A 232 -10.21 -27.00 4.09
N SER A 233 -10.06 -27.70 5.21
CA SER A 233 -10.81 -27.41 6.44
C SER A 233 -10.49 -26.03 7.04
N ASN A 234 -9.29 -25.49 6.80
CA ASN A 234 -8.92 -24.15 7.25
C ASN A 234 -9.65 -23.08 6.43
N ASP A 235 -9.83 -23.31 5.12
CA ASP A 235 -10.57 -22.40 4.25
C ASP A 235 -12.06 -22.33 4.61
N ASN A 236 -12.63 -23.45 5.08
CA ASN A 236 -14.01 -23.50 5.59
C ASN A 236 -14.27 -22.44 6.68
N LEU A 237 -13.31 -22.21 7.59
CA LEU A 237 -13.47 -21.23 8.67
C LEU A 237 -13.62 -19.80 8.13
N LEU A 238 -13.01 -19.48 6.98
CA LEU A 238 -13.08 -18.15 6.39
C LEU A 238 -14.41 -17.86 5.68
N ILE A 239 -15.16 -18.90 5.30
CA ILE A 239 -16.40 -18.78 4.52
C ILE A 239 -17.66 -19.22 5.28
N GLU A 240 -17.53 -19.82 6.46
CA GLU A 240 -18.66 -20.37 7.22
C GLU A 240 -19.76 -19.33 7.47
N GLU A 241 -19.40 -18.14 7.94
CA GLU A 241 -20.37 -17.06 8.15
C GLU A 241 -21.01 -16.58 6.85
N SER A 242 -20.23 -16.54 5.76
CA SER A 242 -20.72 -16.18 4.44
C SER A 242 -21.71 -17.19 3.89
N LEU A 243 -21.47 -18.49 4.08
CA LEU A 243 -22.40 -19.55 3.70
C LEU A 243 -23.70 -19.49 4.52
N LYS A 244 -23.62 -19.30 5.85
CA LYS A 244 -24.79 -19.11 6.71
C LYS A 244 -25.61 -17.88 6.32
N ARG A 245 -24.95 -16.79 5.91
CA ARG A 245 -25.60 -15.56 5.42
C ARG A 245 -26.35 -15.83 4.10
N ILE A 246 -25.73 -16.56 3.17
CA ILE A 246 -26.32 -16.98 1.89
C ILE A 246 -27.56 -17.85 2.11
N GLU A 247 -27.49 -18.85 3.00
CA GLU A 247 -28.63 -19.74 3.31
C GLU A 247 -29.83 -18.97 3.84
N LYS A 248 -29.59 -17.95 4.67
CA LYS A 248 -30.62 -17.04 5.19
C LYS A 248 -31.07 -15.99 4.18
N LYS A 249 -30.48 -15.96 2.97
CA LYS A 249 -30.71 -14.95 1.92
C LYS A 249 -30.58 -13.51 2.42
N ILE A 250 -29.64 -13.27 3.33
CA ILE A 250 -29.37 -11.94 3.86
C ILE A 250 -28.48 -11.19 2.89
N ILE A 251 -28.94 -10.03 2.42
CA ILE A 251 -28.19 -9.19 1.47
C ILE A 251 -27.06 -8.45 2.21
N PRO A 252 -25.78 -8.66 1.84
CA PRO A 252 -24.66 -7.98 2.50
C PRO A 252 -24.49 -6.54 2.01
N LYS A 253 -23.78 -5.72 2.79
CA LYS A 253 -23.39 -4.36 2.37
C LYS A 253 -22.32 -4.40 1.29
N LYS A 254 -22.27 -3.34 0.48
CA LYS A 254 -21.21 -3.13 -0.50
C LYS A 254 -19.86 -2.90 0.17
N MET A 255 -18.88 -3.74 -0.17
CA MET A 255 -17.52 -3.71 0.41
C MET A 255 -16.64 -2.59 -0.14
N ILE A 256 -16.80 -2.26 -1.42
CA ILE A 256 -16.00 -1.25 -2.13
C ILE A 256 -16.95 -0.16 -2.58
N LYS A 257 -16.95 0.97 -1.89
CA LYS A 257 -18.00 1.99 -2.03
C LYS A 257 -17.59 3.13 -2.95
N ASN A 258 -16.29 3.36 -3.10
CA ASN A 258 -15.74 4.50 -3.81
C ASN A 258 -14.34 4.20 -4.38
N THR A 259 -13.77 5.18 -5.08
CA THR A 259 -12.45 5.11 -5.69
C THR A 259 -11.31 4.82 -4.70
N SER A 260 -11.35 5.40 -3.50
CA SER A 260 -10.33 5.15 -2.47
C SER A 260 -10.37 3.71 -1.99
N ASP A 261 -11.57 3.13 -1.81
CA ASP A 261 -11.71 1.71 -1.50
C ASP A 261 -11.14 0.85 -2.64
N GLY A 262 -11.51 1.14 -3.90
CA GLY A 262 -11.06 0.35 -5.05
C GLY A 262 -9.54 0.36 -5.25
N ILE A 263 -8.91 1.52 -5.06
CA ILE A 263 -7.45 1.65 -5.13
C ILE A 263 -6.79 1.02 -3.89
N ALA A 264 -7.40 1.08 -2.71
CA ALA A 264 -6.91 0.36 -1.54
C ALA A 264 -6.89 -1.16 -1.79
N GLU A 265 -7.93 -1.73 -2.39
CA GLU A 265 -7.96 -3.16 -2.77
C GLU A 265 -6.88 -3.52 -3.79
N LEU A 266 -6.60 -2.64 -4.76
CA LEU A 266 -5.49 -2.84 -5.67
C LEU A 266 -4.17 -2.93 -4.91
N PHE A 267 -3.90 -1.98 -4.00
CA PHE A 267 -2.67 -1.98 -3.23
C PHE A 267 -2.52 -3.19 -2.32
N SER A 268 -3.60 -3.62 -1.64
CA SER A 268 -3.57 -4.84 -0.83
C SER A 268 -3.35 -6.08 -1.69
N THR A 269 -3.95 -6.14 -2.88
CA THR A 269 -3.75 -7.26 -3.82
C THR A 269 -2.30 -7.33 -4.28
N ILE A 270 -1.69 -6.19 -4.62
CA ILE A 270 -0.27 -6.10 -4.96
C ILE A 270 0.58 -6.58 -3.79
N ALA A 271 0.39 -6.04 -2.59
CA ALA A 271 1.18 -6.42 -1.43
C ALA A 271 1.09 -7.93 -1.11
N SER A 272 -0.11 -8.50 -1.16
CA SER A 272 -0.33 -9.95 -0.90
C SER A 272 0.30 -10.86 -1.95
N SER A 273 0.51 -10.37 -3.18
CA SER A 273 1.02 -11.18 -4.28
C SER A 273 2.56 -11.22 -4.34
N PHE A 274 3.24 -10.33 -3.61
CA PHE A 274 4.69 -10.10 -3.73
C PHE A 274 5.39 -10.10 -2.36
N SER A 275 5.11 -11.09 -1.52
CA SER A 275 5.73 -11.28 -0.20
C SER A 275 7.00 -12.16 -0.26
N SER A 276 8.01 -11.74 -1.02
CA SER A 276 9.35 -12.37 -1.03
C SER A 276 10.35 -11.55 -0.22
N ASP A 277 11.47 -12.15 0.21
CA ASP A 277 12.53 -11.45 0.95
C ASP A 277 13.02 -10.18 0.23
N PHE A 278 13.05 -10.19 -1.10
CA PHE A 278 13.51 -9.05 -1.92
C PHE A 278 12.45 -7.96 -2.15
N THR A 279 11.18 -8.28 -1.93
CA THR A 279 10.05 -7.37 -2.20
C THR A 279 9.25 -7.03 -0.94
N ASN A 280 9.71 -7.43 0.25
CA ASN A 280 8.91 -7.29 1.47
C ASN A 280 8.70 -5.82 1.88
N ASN A 281 9.76 -4.99 1.82
CA ASN A 281 9.66 -3.55 2.09
C ASN A 281 8.65 -2.86 1.17
N PHE A 282 8.67 -3.24 -0.10
CA PHE A 282 7.71 -2.76 -1.09
C PHE A 282 6.26 -3.13 -0.71
N SER A 283 6.03 -4.39 -0.35
CA SER A 283 4.72 -4.89 0.07
C SER A 283 4.23 -4.22 1.37
N ILE A 284 5.12 -3.92 2.31
CA ILE A 284 4.79 -3.16 3.53
C ILE A 284 4.30 -1.75 3.16
N ILE A 285 5.07 -1.02 2.34
CA ILE A 285 4.71 0.33 1.88
C ILE A 285 3.33 0.34 1.21
N TYR A 286 3.08 -0.60 0.30
CA TYR A 286 1.81 -0.67 -0.43
C TYR A 286 0.65 -1.05 0.48
N THR A 287 0.89 -1.89 1.49
CA THR A 287 -0.10 -2.18 2.53
C THR A 287 -0.43 -0.93 3.34
N HIS A 288 0.57 -0.12 3.69
CA HIS A 288 0.34 1.17 4.34
C HIS A 288 -0.41 2.17 3.45
N PHE A 289 -0.18 2.18 2.14
CA PHE A 289 -1.02 2.97 1.22
C PHE A 289 -2.48 2.51 1.22
N ALA A 290 -2.73 1.19 1.21
CA ALA A 290 -4.08 0.65 1.32
C ALA A 290 -4.76 1.11 2.62
N LEU A 291 -4.07 0.99 3.76
CA LEU A 291 -4.57 1.39 5.08
C LEU A 291 -4.75 2.92 5.20
N TYR A 292 -3.92 3.71 4.51
CA TYR A 292 -4.07 5.16 4.48
C TYR A 292 -5.31 5.60 3.72
N LEU A 293 -5.67 4.90 2.63
CA LEU A 293 -6.91 5.15 1.87
C LEU A 293 -8.14 4.59 2.56
N LYS A 294 -8.03 3.42 3.20
CA LYS A 294 -9.12 2.70 3.86
C LYS A 294 -8.67 2.25 5.25
N LYS A 295 -9.05 3.02 6.27
CA LYS A 295 -8.60 2.79 7.66
C LYS A 295 -9.12 1.47 8.23
N ASP A 296 -10.39 1.16 7.97
CA ASP A 296 -11.03 -0.06 8.45
C ASP A 296 -10.90 -1.15 7.39
N PHE A 297 -9.66 -1.54 7.09
CA PHE A 297 -9.34 -2.53 6.07
C PHE A 297 -8.63 -3.74 6.65
N GLU A 298 -9.44 -4.66 7.16
CA GLU A 298 -8.99 -5.80 7.94
C GLU A 298 -8.03 -6.72 7.20
N VAL A 299 -8.32 -7.01 5.92
CA VAL A 299 -7.46 -7.81 5.05
C VAL A 299 -6.07 -7.19 4.88
N ALA A 300 -5.98 -5.86 4.74
CA ALA A 300 -4.70 -5.17 4.66
C ALA A 300 -3.95 -5.20 6.00
N ASN A 301 -4.65 -5.10 7.14
CA ASN A 301 -4.02 -5.27 8.45
C ASN A 301 -3.41 -6.66 8.62
N LEU A 302 -4.09 -7.72 8.18
CA LEU A 302 -3.57 -9.09 8.26
C LEU A 302 -2.31 -9.27 7.41
N TYR A 303 -2.34 -8.79 6.17
CA TYR A 303 -1.15 -8.83 5.32
C TYR A 303 0.00 -8.03 5.92
N LEU A 304 -0.26 -6.85 6.50
CA LEU A 304 0.77 -6.08 7.18
C LEU A 304 1.39 -6.87 8.32
N ALA A 305 0.57 -7.52 9.15
CA ALA A 305 1.06 -8.34 10.25
C ALA A 305 1.94 -9.50 9.74
N GLU A 306 1.52 -10.22 8.71
CA GLU A 306 2.30 -11.31 8.11
C GLU A 306 3.61 -10.83 7.48
N LEU A 307 3.61 -9.67 6.81
CA LEU A 307 4.82 -9.05 6.26
C LEU A 307 5.79 -8.62 7.37
N LEU A 308 5.27 -8.17 8.52
CA LEU A 308 6.09 -7.83 9.69
C LEU A 308 6.64 -9.08 10.38
N GLU A 309 5.89 -10.18 10.42
CA GLU A 309 6.40 -11.49 10.88
C GLU A 309 7.59 -11.94 10.03
N ASN A 310 7.51 -11.82 8.70
CA ASN A 310 8.62 -12.16 7.79
C ASN A 310 9.88 -11.32 8.08
N ASN A 311 9.70 -10.08 8.55
CA ASN A 311 10.80 -9.21 9.00
C ASN A 311 11.20 -9.41 10.47
N GLN A 312 10.74 -10.48 11.12
CA GLN A 312 10.98 -10.79 12.53
C GLN A 312 10.48 -9.71 13.51
N ARG A 313 9.59 -8.83 13.04
CA ARG A 313 8.94 -7.79 13.86
C ARG A 313 7.69 -8.34 14.54
N PHE A 314 7.86 -9.44 15.28
CA PHE A 314 6.78 -10.20 15.91
C PHE A 314 5.94 -9.36 16.88
N ILE A 315 6.56 -8.43 17.62
CA ILE A 315 5.84 -7.54 18.54
C ILE A 315 4.89 -6.60 17.77
N ASP A 316 5.37 -6.00 16.68
CA ASP A 316 4.56 -5.10 15.86
C ASP A 316 3.43 -5.88 15.15
N ALA A 317 3.70 -7.08 14.65
CA ALA A 317 2.68 -7.98 14.09
C ALA A 317 1.60 -8.35 15.13
N ASN A 318 1.99 -8.71 16.35
CA ASN A 318 1.08 -9.05 17.44
C ASN A 318 0.19 -7.85 17.85
N ASN A 319 0.72 -6.64 17.80
CA ASN A 319 -0.06 -5.42 18.05
C ASN A 319 -1.16 -5.20 17.01
N ILE A 320 -1.00 -5.74 15.79
CA ILE A 320 -2.04 -5.72 14.76
C ILE A 320 -3.02 -6.87 14.98
N TYR A 321 -2.56 -8.11 15.16
CA TYR A 321 -3.43 -9.27 15.37
C TYR A 321 -4.38 -9.10 16.57
N LYS A 322 -3.92 -8.48 17.66
CA LYS A 322 -4.74 -8.20 18.85
C LYS A 322 -5.90 -7.23 18.61
N LYS A 323 -5.86 -6.45 17.51
CA LYS A 323 -6.91 -5.49 17.15
C LYS A 323 -7.98 -6.07 16.23
N ILE A 324 -7.79 -7.31 15.75
CA ILE A 324 -8.76 -8.02 14.91
C ILE A 324 -9.97 -8.38 15.77
N ASP A 325 -11.17 -8.00 15.31
CA ASP A 325 -12.40 -8.19 16.07
C ASP A 325 -12.73 -9.68 16.24
N SER A 326 -13.27 -10.05 17.39
CA SER A 326 -13.78 -11.40 17.67
C SER A 326 -14.82 -11.91 16.69
N SER A 327 -15.59 -11.01 16.04
CA SER A 327 -16.59 -11.37 15.03
C SER A 327 -16.00 -11.52 13.63
N SER A 328 -14.69 -11.33 13.46
CA SER A 328 -14.05 -11.45 12.16
C SER A 328 -13.83 -12.90 11.74
N ASN A 329 -13.99 -13.18 10.45
CA ASN A 329 -13.55 -14.44 9.83
C ASN A 329 -12.05 -14.72 10.07
N PHE A 330 -11.25 -13.68 10.33
CA PHE A 330 -9.81 -13.78 10.54
C PHE A 330 -9.38 -13.87 12.01
N PHE A 331 -10.33 -13.81 12.94
CA PHE A 331 -10.03 -13.78 14.36
C PHE A 331 -9.24 -15.01 14.82
N TRP A 332 -9.68 -16.20 14.40
CA TRP A 332 -9.00 -17.45 14.77
C TRP A 332 -7.57 -17.52 14.24
N HIS A 333 -7.37 -17.15 12.96
CA HIS A 333 -6.05 -17.07 12.34
C HIS A 333 -5.13 -16.09 13.10
N SER A 334 -5.66 -14.92 13.46
CA SER A 334 -4.92 -13.88 14.17
C SER A 334 -4.49 -14.32 15.56
N ARG A 335 -5.34 -15.07 16.28
CA ARG A 335 -4.99 -15.64 17.58
C ARG A 335 -3.89 -16.69 17.47
N LEU A 336 -3.97 -17.57 16.47
CA LEU A 336 -2.95 -18.60 16.23
C LEU A 336 -1.59 -17.98 15.89
N LYS A 337 -1.59 -16.98 15.00
CA LYS A 337 -0.38 -16.21 14.65
C LYS A 337 0.22 -15.51 15.86
N ASN A 338 -0.61 -14.81 16.64
CA ASN A 338 -0.15 -14.16 17.87
C ASN A 338 0.47 -15.15 18.88
N ALA A 339 -0.15 -16.32 19.08
CA ALA A 339 0.42 -17.36 19.96
C ALA A 339 1.77 -17.89 19.45
N ARG A 340 1.87 -18.19 18.15
CA ARG A 340 3.13 -18.62 17.51
C ARG A 340 4.24 -17.58 17.66
N ASN A 341 3.91 -16.30 17.53
CA ASN A 341 4.88 -15.22 17.69
C ASN A 341 5.37 -15.09 19.13
N LEU A 342 4.48 -15.27 20.12
CA LEU A 342 4.88 -15.30 21.53
C LEU A 342 5.82 -16.48 21.83
N GLU A 343 5.55 -17.64 21.21
CA GLU A 343 6.44 -18.81 21.29
C GLU A 343 7.85 -18.50 20.74
N LEU A 344 7.92 -17.89 19.56
CA LEU A 344 9.20 -17.48 18.95
C LEU A 344 9.96 -16.43 19.78
N LEU A 345 9.25 -15.58 20.52
CA LEU A 345 9.84 -14.59 21.43
C LEU A 345 10.28 -15.20 22.77
N GLY A 346 9.97 -16.47 23.05
CA GLY A 346 10.22 -17.10 24.34
C GLY A 346 9.26 -16.64 25.45
N GLU A 347 8.17 -15.96 25.09
CA GLU A 347 7.14 -15.46 26.01
C GLU A 347 6.00 -16.50 26.18
N ASN A 348 6.33 -17.72 26.59
CA ASN A 348 5.37 -18.84 26.71
C ASN A 348 4.42 -18.76 27.92
N ASN A 349 4.57 -17.74 28.76
CA ASN A 349 3.88 -17.63 30.05
C ASN A 349 2.85 -16.49 30.01
N LYS A 350 1.73 -16.64 29.30
CA LYS A 350 0.49 -15.87 29.55
C LYS A 350 -0.74 -16.42 28.82
#